data_AF-A0A1L7VQU6-F1
#
_entry.id   AF-A0A1L7VQU6-F1
#
_cell.length_a   1.000
_cell.length_b   1.000
_cell.length_c   1.000
_cell.angle_alpha   90.00
_cell.angle_beta   90.00
_cell.angle_gamma   90.00
#
_symmetry.space_group_name_H-M   'P 1'
#
loop_
_entity.id
_entity.type
_entity.pdbx_description
1 polymer ?
#
loop_
_entity_poly.entity_id
_entity_poly.type
_entity_poly.pdbx_seq_one_letter_code
_entity_poly.pdbx_strand_id
1 'polypeptide(L)'
;MTDKATKAQATWSFWILEQATQSISVMDAILGTSASHLQHVGKFKTKLLLISHRYMARAIEIHKKDLEEGLNKSNISRVIATCALICMHANLRAYSVESHSSQRQPHDWFTSSRRALNLFQRVSTMIENPSIGQEFSTLSSIIPHEINPNPLSFLLYWNPLPALPNQEEINICVPAVASLSYIYNELDREKPLRFPIAVSDSFVNLVAAKNPRALAICGYFFMVVKLGRQIWWIDGAPEREFDLVMRCLPRDWWLLMDWAIRVFEWKDRALVQ
;
A
#
# COMPACT_ATOMS: atom_id res chain seq x y z
N MET A 1 12.98 23.07 -5.87
CA MET A 1 14.26 22.39 -6.16
C MET A 1 13.95 21.16 -7.00
N THR A 2 14.40 21.13 -8.26
CA THR A 2 14.28 19.95 -9.12
C THR A 2 15.32 18.93 -8.66
N ASP A 3 14.92 18.00 -7.80
CA ASP A 3 15.72 16.82 -7.53
C ASP A 3 15.95 16.09 -8.86
N LYS A 4 17.22 15.85 -9.20
CA LYS A 4 17.56 15.01 -10.35
C LYS A 4 16.90 13.65 -10.12
N ALA A 5 16.17 13.18 -11.13
CA ALA A 5 15.58 11.85 -11.10
C ALA A 5 16.68 10.83 -10.77
N THR A 6 16.45 9.99 -9.78
CA THR A 6 17.38 8.89 -9.47
C THR A 6 17.49 7.99 -10.69
N LYS A 7 18.60 7.24 -10.82
CA LYS A 7 18.79 6.27 -11.91
C LYS A 7 17.57 5.34 -12.06
N ALA A 8 17.02 4.87 -10.94
CA ALA A 8 15.82 4.04 -10.91
C ALA A 8 14.57 4.76 -11.46
N GLN A 9 14.35 6.03 -11.08
CA GLN A 9 13.23 6.83 -11.61
C GLN A 9 13.35 7.06 -13.12
N ALA A 10 14.56 7.34 -13.62
CA ALA A 10 14.81 7.50 -15.05
C ALA A 10 14.58 6.19 -15.80
N THR A 11 15.07 5.07 -15.28
CA THR A 11 14.85 3.73 -15.85
C THR A 11 13.37 3.38 -15.91
N TRP A 12 12.61 3.62 -14.84
CA TRP A 12 11.17 3.38 -14.82
C TRP A 12 10.42 4.27 -15.82
N SER A 13 10.76 5.56 -15.88
CA SER A 13 10.13 6.52 -16.78
C SER A 13 10.39 6.18 -18.25
N PHE A 14 11.61 5.79 -18.60
CA PHE A 14 11.92 5.37 -19.97
C PHE A 14 11.17 4.10 -20.34
N TRP A 15 11.21 3.08 -19.47
CA TRP A 15 10.55 1.81 -19.72
C TRP A 15 9.02 1.96 -19.85
N ILE A 16 8.36 2.72 -18.96
CA ILE A 16 6.90 2.90 -19.04
C ILE A 16 6.48 3.62 -20.32
N LEU A 17 7.29 4.58 -20.80
CA LEU A 17 7.05 5.29 -22.06
C LEU A 17 7.25 4.37 -23.27
N GLU A 18 8.29 3.53 -23.25
CA GLU A 18 8.48 2.50 -24.28
C GLU A 18 7.28 1.54 -24.35
N GLN A 19 6.76 1.09 -23.21
CA GLN A 19 5.55 0.27 -23.20
C GLN A 19 4.31 1.02 -23.71
N ALA A 20 4.23 2.34 -23.47
CA ALA A 20 3.11 3.16 -23.93
C ALA A 20 3.10 3.39 -25.44
N THR A 21 4.26 3.41 -26.12
CA THR A 21 4.30 3.51 -27.59
C THR A 21 3.80 2.22 -28.26
N GLN A 22 3.89 1.10 -27.56
CA GLN A 22 3.51 -0.23 -28.06
C GLN A 22 2.11 -0.66 -27.62
N SER A 23 1.56 -0.06 -26.56
CA SER A 23 0.27 -0.45 -25.99
C SER A 23 -0.63 0.74 -25.65
N ILE A 24 -1.81 0.77 -26.27
CA ILE A 24 -2.84 1.77 -25.96
C ILE A 24 -3.34 1.69 -24.53
N SER A 25 -3.34 0.50 -23.90
CA SER A 25 -3.76 0.35 -22.50
C SER A 25 -2.80 1.02 -21.53
N VAL A 26 -1.50 0.92 -21.80
CA VAL A 26 -0.47 1.58 -21.01
C VAL A 26 -0.55 3.09 -21.21
N MET A 27 -0.74 3.55 -22.45
CA MET A 27 -0.95 4.98 -22.75
C MET A 27 -2.19 5.52 -22.02
N ASP A 28 -3.33 4.83 -22.11
CA ASP A 28 -4.56 5.19 -21.40
C ASP A 28 -4.32 5.21 -19.88
N ALA A 29 -3.61 4.24 -19.31
CA ALA A 29 -3.28 4.22 -17.87
C ALA A 29 -2.39 5.40 -17.45
N ILE A 30 -1.41 5.78 -18.26
CA ILE A 30 -0.55 6.97 -18.04
C ILE A 30 -1.40 8.23 -18.05
N LEU A 31 -2.26 8.41 -19.06
CA LEU A 31 -3.12 9.59 -19.18
C LEU A 31 -4.12 9.67 -18.02
N GLY A 32 -4.71 8.53 -17.63
CA GLY A 32 -5.61 8.42 -16.48
C GLY A 32 -4.92 8.85 -15.18
N THR A 33 -3.73 8.30 -14.91
CA THR A 33 -2.92 8.63 -13.73
C THR A 33 -2.47 10.09 -13.75
N SER A 34 -2.04 10.60 -14.91
CA SER A 34 -1.57 11.98 -15.07
C SER A 34 -2.68 13.01 -14.84
N ALA A 35 -3.89 12.76 -15.38
CA ALA A 35 -5.04 13.62 -15.15
C ALA A 35 -5.45 13.65 -13.66
N SER A 36 -5.36 12.49 -12.98
CA SER A 36 -5.57 12.37 -11.53
C SER A 36 -4.52 13.15 -10.72
N HIS A 37 -3.24 13.04 -11.08
CA HIS A 37 -2.17 13.80 -10.44
C HIS A 37 -2.35 15.31 -10.62
N LEU A 38 -2.68 15.76 -11.84
CA LEU A 38 -2.95 17.18 -12.13
C LEU A 38 -4.12 17.73 -11.31
N GLN A 39 -5.17 16.92 -11.13
CA GLN A 39 -6.28 17.26 -10.24
C GLN A 39 -5.82 17.38 -8.78
N HIS A 40 -5.00 16.45 -8.29
CA HIS A 40 -4.44 16.44 -6.93
C HIS A 40 -3.65 17.73 -6.64
N VAL A 41 -2.80 18.16 -7.57
CA VAL A 41 -2.03 19.41 -7.44
C VAL A 41 -2.86 20.69 -7.71
N GLY A 42 -4.19 20.57 -7.79
CA GLY A 42 -5.12 21.70 -7.86
C GLY A 42 -5.28 22.32 -9.25
N LYS A 43 -4.73 21.72 -10.31
CA LYS A 43 -4.86 22.23 -11.68
C LYS A 43 -6.10 21.58 -12.32
N PHE A 44 -7.15 22.36 -12.60
CA PHE A 44 -8.33 21.97 -13.41
C PHE A 44 -9.29 20.90 -12.82
N LYS A 45 -9.98 21.24 -11.73
CA LYS A 45 -10.69 20.28 -10.84
C LYS A 45 -11.75 19.34 -11.46
N THR A 46 -12.63 19.79 -12.35
CA THR A 46 -13.81 18.97 -12.74
C THR A 46 -13.63 18.24 -14.08
N LYS A 47 -13.06 18.90 -15.10
CA LYS A 47 -12.86 18.28 -16.42
C LYS A 47 -11.81 17.16 -16.39
N LEU A 48 -10.74 17.32 -15.61
CA LEU A 48 -9.70 16.29 -15.49
C LEU A 48 -10.16 15.05 -14.76
N LEU A 49 -11.13 15.17 -13.85
CA LEU A 49 -11.71 14.02 -13.17
C LEU A 49 -12.37 13.05 -14.15
N LEU A 50 -13.25 13.58 -15.00
CA LEU A 50 -13.95 12.78 -16.01
C LEU A 50 -12.98 12.16 -17.01
N ILE A 51 -11.96 12.92 -17.42
CA ILE A 51 -10.89 12.45 -18.31
C ILE A 51 -10.11 11.30 -17.66
N SER A 52 -9.73 11.47 -16.40
CA SER A 52 -9.00 10.46 -15.63
C SER A 52 -9.77 9.14 -15.55
N HIS A 53 -11.06 9.20 -15.20
CA HIS A 53 -11.95 8.04 -15.16
C HIS A 53 -12.10 7.37 -16.51
N ARG A 54 -12.31 8.15 -17.58
CA ARG A 54 -12.49 7.61 -18.93
C ARG A 54 -11.26 6.82 -19.40
N TYR A 55 -10.07 7.39 -19.23
CA TYR A 55 -8.84 6.71 -19.62
C TYR A 55 -8.55 5.50 -18.74
N MET A 56 -8.77 5.60 -17.43
CA MET A 56 -8.59 4.46 -16.53
C MET A 56 -9.55 3.31 -16.82
N ALA A 57 -10.82 3.60 -17.13
CA ALA A 57 -11.81 2.58 -17.49
C ALA A 57 -11.38 1.79 -18.75
N ARG A 58 -10.90 2.49 -19.78
CA ARG A 58 -10.35 1.86 -20.99
C ARG A 58 -9.12 1.01 -20.69
N ALA A 59 -8.20 1.52 -19.87
CA ALA A 59 -7.01 0.78 -19.46
C ALA A 59 -7.37 -0.52 -18.72
N ILE A 60 -8.34 -0.46 -17.79
CA ILE A 60 -8.84 -1.63 -17.05
C ILE A 60 -9.50 -2.65 -18.00
N GLU A 61 -10.30 -2.18 -18.96
CA GLU A 61 -10.97 -3.06 -19.92
C GLU A 61 -9.97 -3.87 -20.77
N ILE A 62 -8.95 -3.20 -21.31
CA ILE A 62 -7.91 -3.88 -22.09
C ILE A 62 -7.03 -4.75 -21.19
N HIS A 63 -6.69 -4.28 -19.98
CA HIS A 63 -5.92 -5.08 -19.02
C HIS A 63 -6.63 -6.40 -18.68
N LYS A 64 -7.96 -6.38 -18.53
CA LYS A 64 -8.76 -7.57 -18.32
C LYS A 64 -8.65 -8.55 -19.51
N LYS A 65 -8.76 -8.06 -20.74
CA LYS A 65 -8.59 -8.87 -21.96
C LYS A 65 -7.21 -9.51 -22.03
N ASP A 66 -6.16 -8.74 -21.72
CA ASP A 66 -4.78 -9.24 -21.72
C ASP A 66 -4.55 -10.34 -20.67
N LEU A 67 -5.25 -10.27 -19.52
CA LEU A 67 -5.21 -11.32 -18.50
C LEU A 67 -5.98 -12.58 -18.93
N GLU A 68 -7.09 -12.43 -19.65
CA GLU A 68 -7.90 -13.54 -20.19
C GLU A 68 -7.16 -14.31 -21.31
N GLU A 69 -6.33 -13.63 -22.11
CA GLU A 69 -5.47 -14.25 -23.12
C GLU A 69 -4.30 -15.05 -22.53
N GLY A 70 -4.04 -14.89 -21.22
CA GLY A 70 -2.92 -15.50 -20.53
C GLY A 70 -1.60 -14.74 -20.71
N LEU A 71 -0.69 -14.94 -19.75
CA LEU A 71 0.59 -14.22 -19.71
C LEU A 71 1.64 -14.93 -20.57
N ASN A 72 2.30 -14.17 -21.44
CA ASN A 72 3.38 -14.65 -22.29
C ASN A 72 4.43 -13.54 -22.50
N LYS A 73 5.54 -13.87 -23.17
CA LYS A 73 6.65 -12.92 -23.36
C LYS A 73 6.25 -11.64 -24.11
N SER A 74 5.26 -11.70 -25.00
CA SER A 74 4.87 -10.54 -25.82
C SER A 74 3.91 -9.58 -25.11
N ASN A 75 3.17 -10.02 -24.08
CA ASN A 75 2.22 -9.16 -23.36
C ASN A 75 2.61 -8.83 -21.90
N ILE A 76 3.57 -9.54 -21.31
CA ILE A 76 3.90 -9.42 -19.88
C ILE A 76 4.28 -7.99 -19.46
N SER A 77 5.13 -7.33 -20.24
CA SER A 77 5.60 -5.97 -19.94
C SER A 77 4.45 -4.96 -19.94
N ARG A 78 3.55 -5.01 -20.94
CA ARG A 78 2.37 -4.12 -21.00
C ARG A 78 1.36 -4.43 -19.89
N VAL A 79 1.14 -5.71 -19.55
CA VAL A 79 0.24 -6.12 -18.46
C VAL A 79 0.73 -5.58 -17.13
N ILE A 80 2.02 -5.71 -16.83
CA ILE A 80 2.64 -5.25 -15.58
C ILE A 80 2.62 -3.72 -15.50
N ALA A 81 3.02 -3.04 -16.58
CA ALA A 81 2.99 -1.59 -16.68
C ALA A 81 1.57 -1.04 -16.40
N THR A 82 0.57 -1.62 -17.06
CA THR A 82 -0.84 -1.23 -16.88
C THR A 82 -1.32 -1.51 -15.46
N CYS A 83 -1.02 -2.69 -14.91
CA CYS A 83 -1.38 -3.06 -13.54
C CYS A 83 -0.78 -2.10 -12.50
N ALA A 84 0.51 -1.76 -12.62
CA ALA A 84 1.17 -0.82 -11.72
C ALA A 84 0.49 0.56 -11.71
N LEU A 85 0.14 1.08 -12.89
CA LEU A 85 -0.56 2.36 -13.03
C LEU A 85 -2.00 2.30 -12.50
N ILE A 86 -2.74 1.22 -12.76
CA ILE A 86 -4.07 0.99 -12.19
C ILE A 86 -4.00 0.98 -10.67
N CYS A 87 -3.00 0.31 -10.08
CA CYS A 87 -2.85 0.24 -8.63
C CYS A 87 -2.54 1.61 -8.02
N MET A 88 -1.65 2.39 -8.64
CA MET A 88 -1.38 3.76 -8.20
C MET A 88 -2.64 4.62 -8.24
N HIS A 89 -3.40 4.55 -9.34
CA HIS A 89 -4.63 5.30 -9.49
C HIS A 89 -5.72 4.86 -8.50
N ALA A 90 -5.90 3.56 -8.30
CA ALA A 90 -6.89 3.02 -7.37
C ALA A 90 -6.63 3.49 -5.93
N ASN A 91 -5.37 3.50 -5.49
CA ASN A 91 -5.01 3.97 -4.15
C ASN A 91 -5.28 5.47 -3.94
N LEU A 92 -4.98 6.29 -4.95
CA LEU A 92 -5.31 7.71 -4.91
C LEU A 92 -6.83 7.94 -4.81
N ARG A 93 -7.62 7.13 -5.53
CA ARG A 93 -9.07 7.34 -5.71
C ARG A 93 -9.94 6.58 -4.71
N ALA A 94 -9.39 5.62 -3.97
CA ALA A 94 -10.12 4.78 -3.01
C ALA A 94 -10.98 5.60 -2.04
N TYR A 95 -10.57 6.83 -1.73
CA TYR A 95 -11.23 7.70 -0.76
C TYR A 95 -12.07 8.82 -1.37
N SER A 96 -12.17 8.90 -2.70
CA SER A 96 -12.95 9.94 -3.38
C SER A 96 -14.39 9.53 -3.70
N VAL A 97 -14.74 8.25 -3.51
CA VAL A 97 -16.01 7.64 -3.95
C VAL A 97 -16.85 7.13 -2.76
N GLU A 98 -16.42 7.37 -1.52
CA GLU A 98 -17.15 6.87 -0.34
C GLU A 98 -18.54 7.51 -0.20
N SER A 99 -19.56 6.67 -0.43
CA SER A 99 -20.89 6.86 0.16
C SER A 99 -20.88 6.34 1.59
N HIS A 100 -21.69 6.92 2.48
CA HIS A 100 -21.79 6.52 3.89
C HIS A 100 -22.10 5.03 4.13
N SER A 101 -22.52 4.27 3.11
CA SER A 101 -22.90 2.85 3.20
C SER A 101 -21.80 1.83 2.85
N SER A 102 -20.63 2.26 2.37
CA SER A 102 -19.52 1.37 1.96
C SER A 102 -18.23 1.73 2.67
N GLN A 103 -18.24 1.67 4.01
CA GLN A 103 -17.08 2.04 4.81
C GLN A 103 -15.96 1.00 4.62
N ARG A 104 -14.89 1.42 3.94
CA ARG A 104 -13.67 0.64 3.78
C ARG A 104 -13.18 0.12 5.13
N GLN A 105 -12.70 -1.12 5.17
CA GLN A 105 -12.17 -1.74 6.38
C GLN A 105 -10.63 -1.75 6.34
N PRO A 106 -9.95 -1.71 7.49
CA PRO A 106 -8.47 -1.69 7.54
C PRO A 106 -7.79 -2.84 6.78
N HIS A 107 -8.45 -3.99 6.64
CA HIS A 107 -7.90 -5.15 5.91
C HIS A 107 -7.93 -4.98 4.37
N ASP A 108 -8.74 -4.08 3.82
CA ASP A 108 -8.87 -3.87 2.37
C ASP A 108 -7.55 -3.43 1.73
N TRP A 109 -6.71 -2.71 2.47
CA TRP A 109 -5.37 -2.32 2.03
C TRP A 109 -4.47 -3.54 1.79
N PHE A 110 -4.57 -4.57 2.64
CA PHE A 110 -3.81 -5.80 2.51
C PHE A 110 -4.29 -6.60 1.30
N THR A 111 -5.60 -6.75 1.14
CA THR A 111 -6.18 -7.48 0.00
C THR A 111 -5.82 -6.82 -1.34
N SER A 112 -5.96 -5.49 -1.45
CA SER A 112 -5.62 -4.76 -2.67
C SER A 112 -4.13 -4.84 -3.00
N SER A 113 -3.26 -4.59 -2.00
CA SER A 113 -1.81 -4.59 -2.20
C SER A 113 -1.31 -5.98 -2.57
N ARG A 114 -1.75 -7.04 -1.87
CA ARG A 114 -1.33 -8.42 -2.16
C ARG A 114 -1.74 -8.89 -3.54
N ARG A 115 -2.95 -8.56 -4.00
CA ARG A 115 -3.42 -8.97 -5.34
C ARG A 115 -2.53 -8.42 -6.45
N ALA A 116 -2.16 -7.14 -6.36
CA ALA A 116 -1.28 -6.49 -7.33
C ALA A 116 0.16 -7.01 -7.25
N LEU A 117 0.68 -7.13 -6.04
CA LEU A 117 2.09 -7.46 -5.82
C LEU A 117 2.38 -8.96 -6.06
N ASN A 118 1.42 -9.85 -5.81
CA ASN A 118 1.52 -11.26 -6.20
C ASN A 118 1.63 -11.43 -7.71
N LEU A 119 0.92 -10.59 -8.49
CA LEU A 119 1.08 -10.59 -9.94
C LEU A 119 2.52 -10.22 -10.29
N PHE A 120 3.06 -9.11 -9.75
CA PHE A 120 4.43 -8.66 -10.01
C PHE A 120 5.49 -9.68 -9.61
N GLN A 121 5.33 -10.35 -8.46
CA GLN A 121 6.27 -11.38 -8.02
C GLN A 121 6.32 -12.55 -9.00
N ARG A 122 5.16 -13.01 -9.48
CA ARG A 122 5.09 -14.18 -10.36
C ARG A 122 5.72 -13.94 -11.73
N VAL A 123 5.72 -12.69 -12.17
CA VAL A 123 6.10 -12.28 -13.53
C VAL A 123 7.42 -11.53 -13.60
N SER A 124 8.03 -11.18 -12.46
CA SER A 124 9.23 -10.33 -12.42
C SER A 124 10.41 -10.94 -13.17
N THR A 125 10.54 -12.27 -13.13
CA THR A 125 11.59 -13.04 -13.84
C THR A 125 11.35 -13.14 -15.35
N MET A 126 10.13 -12.83 -15.81
CA MET A 126 9.75 -12.89 -17.22
C MET A 126 9.84 -11.52 -17.90
N ILE A 127 10.12 -10.44 -17.14
CA ILE A 127 10.32 -9.10 -17.71
C ILE A 127 11.66 -9.06 -18.43
N GLU A 128 11.65 -8.68 -19.71
CA GLU A 128 12.86 -8.63 -20.54
C GLU A 128 13.90 -7.62 -20.04
N ASN A 129 13.44 -6.50 -19.46
CA ASN A 129 14.32 -5.51 -18.86
C ASN A 129 14.78 -5.97 -17.46
N PRO A 130 16.06 -6.33 -17.28
CA PRO A 130 16.53 -6.94 -16.03
C PRO A 130 16.51 -5.96 -14.85
N SER A 131 16.71 -4.67 -15.10
CA SER A 131 16.63 -3.65 -14.04
C SER A 131 15.21 -3.49 -13.53
N ILE A 132 14.21 -3.50 -14.42
CA ILE A 132 12.80 -3.44 -14.02
C ILE A 132 12.37 -4.74 -13.33
N GLY A 133 12.75 -5.90 -13.88
CA GLY A 133 12.51 -7.21 -13.24
C GLY A 133 13.10 -7.30 -11.83
N GLN A 134 14.31 -6.78 -11.63
CA GLN A 134 14.93 -6.71 -10.32
C GLN A 134 14.15 -5.79 -9.36
N GLU A 135 13.74 -4.60 -9.79
CA GLU A 135 12.94 -3.68 -8.98
C GLU A 135 11.58 -4.28 -8.55
N PHE A 136 10.93 -5.06 -9.40
CA PHE A 136 9.71 -5.76 -9.00
C PHE A 136 9.99 -6.93 -8.06
N SER A 137 11.13 -7.62 -8.24
CA SER A 137 11.52 -8.74 -7.37
C SER A 137 11.87 -8.27 -5.96
N THR A 138 12.51 -7.11 -5.80
CA THR A 138 12.86 -6.56 -4.47
C THR A 138 11.63 -6.22 -3.64
N LEU A 139 10.49 -5.89 -4.25
CA LEU A 139 9.23 -5.69 -3.52
C LEU A 139 8.79 -6.95 -2.76
N SER A 140 9.20 -8.13 -3.23
CA SER A 140 8.85 -9.44 -2.67
C SER A 140 9.98 -10.12 -1.90
N SER A 141 11.13 -9.47 -1.68
CA SER A 141 12.21 -10.15 -0.97
C SER A 141 11.85 -10.43 0.49
N ILE A 142 12.38 -11.54 1.01
CA ILE A 142 12.09 -12.01 2.36
C ILE A 142 12.64 -10.99 3.36
N ILE A 143 11.78 -10.54 4.27
CA ILE A 143 12.19 -9.67 5.37
C ILE A 143 12.80 -10.54 6.48
N PRO A 144 13.97 -10.18 7.03
CA PRO A 144 14.54 -10.91 8.17
C PRO A 144 13.55 -10.92 9.35
N HIS A 145 13.30 -12.11 9.89
CA HIS A 145 12.36 -12.29 11.01
C HIS A 145 13.04 -12.07 12.38
N GLU A 146 14.36 -12.12 12.42
CA GLU A 146 15.15 -11.85 13.61
C GLU A 146 15.71 -10.42 13.54
N ILE A 147 15.23 -9.56 14.43
CA ILE A 147 15.66 -8.16 14.51
C ILE A 147 15.95 -7.85 15.96
N ASN A 148 17.16 -7.36 16.22
CA ASN A 148 17.59 -6.95 17.55
C ASN A 148 18.36 -5.62 17.47
N PRO A 149 17.88 -4.53 18.12
CA PRO A 149 16.64 -4.43 18.88
C PRO A 149 15.40 -4.37 17.97
N ASN A 150 14.29 -4.94 18.44
CA ASN A 150 12.98 -4.84 17.77
C ASN A 150 12.21 -3.65 18.37
N PRO A 151 12.20 -2.46 17.74
CA PRO A 151 11.64 -1.23 18.32
C PRO A 151 10.12 -1.31 18.55
N LEU A 152 9.42 -2.18 17.82
CA LEU A 152 7.96 -2.36 17.92
C LEU A 152 7.56 -3.62 18.71
N SER A 153 8.51 -4.29 19.36
CA SER A 153 8.25 -5.50 20.15
C SER A 153 7.23 -5.31 21.28
N PHE A 154 7.09 -4.08 21.79
CA PHE A 154 6.07 -3.74 22.79
C PHE A 154 4.64 -4.05 22.34
N LEU A 155 4.37 -4.10 21.02
CA LEU A 155 3.08 -4.48 20.44
C LEU A 155 2.70 -5.95 20.70
N LEU A 156 3.67 -6.82 21.01
CA LEU A 156 3.44 -8.25 21.24
C LEU A 156 3.03 -8.57 22.67
N TYR A 157 3.52 -7.81 23.65
CA TYR A 157 3.43 -8.17 25.05
C TYR A 157 2.48 -7.28 25.84
N TRP A 158 2.13 -6.10 25.32
CA TRP A 158 1.16 -5.25 25.98
C TRP A 158 -0.24 -5.87 25.99
N ASN A 159 -0.95 -5.78 27.12
CA ASN A 159 -2.31 -6.27 27.31
C ASN A 159 -3.02 -5.38 28.35
N PRO A 160 -4.26 -4.90 28.10
CA PRO A 160 -4.97 -4.09 29.09
C PRO A 160 -5.52 -4.92 30.25
N LEU A 161 -5.75 -6.22 30.03
CA LEU A 161 -6.26 -7.14 31.04
C LEU A 161 -5.12 -7.97 31.64
N PRO A 162 -5.20 -8.35 32.93
CA PRO A 162 -4.21 -9.22 33.58
C PRO A 162 -4.22 -10.66 33.05
N ALA A 163 -5.12 -10.99 32.11
CA ALA A 163 -5.12 -12.29 31.44
C ALA A 163 -3.83 -12.49 30.63
N LEU A 164 -3.31 -13.72 30.64
CA LEU A 164 -2.20 -14.08 29.78
C LEU A 164 -2.61 -13.86 28.31
N PRO A 165 -1.75 -13.24 27.48
CA PRO A 165 -2.06 -13.09 26.07
C PRO A 165 -2.24 -14.45 25.40
N ASN A 166 -3.12 -14.52 24.40
CA ASN A 166 -3.25 -15.73 23.60
C ASN A 166 -1.93 -16.02 22.87
N GLN A 167 -1.27 -17.12 23.21
CA GLN A 167 0.04 -17.48 22.65
C GLN A 167 -0.04 -17.72 21.13
N GLU A 168 -1.15 -18.26 20.63
CA GLU A 168 -1.35 -18.48 19.19
C GLU A 168 -1.43 -17.14 18.44
N GLU A 169 -2.15 -16.17 19.00
CA GLU A 169 -2.21 -14.80 18.48
C GLU A 169 -0.82 -14.15 18.44
N ILE A 170 -0.05 -14.27 19.53
CA ILE A 170 1.33 -13.77 19.59
C ILE A 170 2.17 -14.40 18.48
N ASN A 171 2.10 -15.73 18.32
CA ASN A 171 2.89 -16.45 17.33
C ASN A 171 2.58 -15.98 15.90
N ILE A 172 1.31 -15.65 15.62
CA ILE A 172 0.91 -15.05 14.33
C ILE A 172 1.45 -13.62 14.18
N CYS A 173 1.50 -12.84 15.26
CA CYS A 173 1.92 -11.44 15.24
C CYS A 173 3.44 -11.25 15.23
N VAL A 174 4.23 -12.20 15.75
CA VAL A 174 5.71 -12.08 15.83
C VAL A 174 6.35 -11.78 14.47
N PRO A 175 6.07 -12.55 13.39
CA PRO A 175 6.62 -12.25 12.06
C PRO A 175 6.18 -10.89 11.52
N ALA A 176 4.95 -10.46 11.83
CA ALA A 176 4.43 -9.17 11.40
C ALA A 176 5.16 -8.02 12.10
N VAL A 177 5.32 -8.09 13.42
CA VAL A 177 6.05 -7.06 14.19
C VAL A 177 7.52 -7.01 13.78
N ALA A 178 8.17 -8.15 13.57
CA ALA A 178 9.52 -8.18 13.00
C ALA A 178 9.56 -7.47 11.63
N SER A 179 8.68 -7.87 10.70
CA SER A 179 8.64 -7.27 9.36
C SER A 179 8.45 -5.75 9.40
N LEU A 180 7.56 -5.27 10.27
CA LEU A 180 7.29 -3.84 10.43
C LEU A 180 8.48 -3.09 11.04
N SER A 181 9.13 -3.68 12.05
CA SER A 181 10.32 -3.13 12.67
C SER A 181 11.51 -3.02 11.72
N TYR A 182 11.70 -4.00 10.83
CA TYR A 182 12.72 -3.94 9.79
C TYR A 182 12.51 -2.73 8.89
N ILE A 183 11.30 -2.61 8.35
CA ILE A 183 10.91 -1.52 7.46
C ILE A 183 11.07 -0.16 8.16
N TYR A 184 10.70 -0.08 9.43
CA TYR A 184 10.86 1.13 10.23
C TYR A 184 12.34 1.55 10.40
N ASN A 185 13.22 0.59 10.70
CA ASN A 185 14.65 0.87 10.87
C ASN A 185 15.34 1.27 9.55
N GLU A 186 14.86 0.73 8.43
CA GLU A 186 15.44 0.95 7.10
C GLU A 186 14.59 1.90 6.24
N LEU A 187 13.82 2.84 6.83
CA LEU A 187 12.88 3.72 6.10
C LEU A 187 13.49 4.50 4.92
N ASP A 188 14.80 4.74 4.93
CA ASP A 188 15.52 5.38 3.82
C ASP A 188 15.68 4.47 2.59
N ARG A 189 15.69 3.15 2.80
CA ARG A 189 15.94 2.11 1.78
C ARG A 189 14.70 1.28 1.47
N GLU A 190 13.88 1.03 2.48
CA GLU A 190 12.73 0.15 2.42
C GLU A 190 11.43 0.92 2.18
N LYS A 191 10.56 0.32 1.35
CA LYS A 191 9.26 0.90 1.02
C LYS A 191 8.23 0.36 2.03
N PRO A 192 7.53 1.22 2.79
CA PRO A 192 6.52 0.77 3.77
C PRO A 192 5.46 -0.18 3.19
N LEU A 193 5.12 0.00 1.91
CA LEU A 193 4.16 -0.83 1.17
C LEU A 193 4.59 -2.29 0.96
N ARG A 194 5.78 -2.69 1.39
CA ARG A 194 6.19 -4.10 1.46
C ARG A 194 5.50 -4.86 2.59
N PHE A 195 5.18 -4.18 3.69
CA PHE A 195 4.59 -4.81 4.88
C PHE A 195 3.33 -5.64 4.57
N PRO A 196 2.34 -5.15 3.80
CA PRO A 196 1.14 -5.94 3.52
C PRO A 196 1.40 -7.26 2.78
N ILE A 197 2.51 -7.36 2.03
CA ILE A 197 2.91 -8.60 1.34
C ILE A 197 3.62 -9.55 2.30
N ALA A 198 4.43 -9.02 3.22
CA ALA A 198 5.30 -9.80 4.08
C ALA A 198 4.57 -10.56 5.19
N VAL A 199 3.41 -10.06 5.63
CA VAL A 199 2.64 -10.70 6.69
C VAL A 199 1.87 -11.93 6.19
N SER A 200 1.48 -12.84 7.09
CA SER A 200 0.75 -14.08 6.74
C SER A 200 -0.74 -13.84 6.46
N ASP A 201 -1.43 -14.82 5.88
CA ASP A 201 -2.90 -14.80 5.77
C ASP A 201 -3.58 -14.86 7.14
N SER A 202 -3.03 -15.63 8.08
CA SER A 202 -3.53 -15.69 9.46
C SER A 202 -3.51 -14.31 10.13
N PHE A 203 -2.46 -13.51 9.92
CA PHE A 203 -2.41 -12.14 10.43
C PHE A 203 -3.52 -11.27 9.82
N VAL A 204 -3.74 -11.36 8.50
CA VAL A 204 -4.81 -10.59 7.84
C VAL A 204 -6.20 -11.02 8.34
N ASN A 205 -6.40 -12.30 8.62
CA ASN A 205 -7.63 -12.79 9.22
C ASN A 205 -7.84 -12.21 10.63
N LEU A 206 -6.78 -12.02 11.43
CA LEU A 206 -6.88 -11.32 12.71
C LEU A 206 -7.30 -9.85 12.54
N VAL A 207 -6.75 -9.14 11.55
CA VAL A 207 -7.14 -7.74 11.24
C VAL A 207 -8.61 -7.69 10.79
N ALA A 208 -9.03 -8.61 9.92
CA ALA A 208 -10.42 -8.72 9.47
C ALA A 208 -11.39 -9.04 10.62
N ALA A 209 -10.97 -9.88 11.56
CA ALA A 209 -11.70 -10.20 12.79
C ALA A 209 -11.64 -9.07 13.84
N LYS A 210 -11.03 -7.92 13.52
CA LYS A 210 -10.86 -6.77 14.44
C LYS A 210 -10.17 -7.14 15.74
N ASN A 211 -9.23 -8.10 15.69
CA ASN A 211 -8.40 -8.44 16.83
C ASN A 211 -7.62 -7.18 17.29
N PRO A 212 -7.69 -6.78 18.57
CA PRO A 212 -7.10 -5.52 19.02
C PRO A 212 -5.59 -5.41 18.79
N ARG A 213 -4.83 -6.49 18.99
CA ARG A 213 -3.38 -6.50 18.76
C ARG A 213 -3.04 -6.34 17.29
N ALA A 214 -3.73 -7.10 16.43
CA ALA A 214 -3.54 -7.00 14.99
C ALA A 214 -3.93 -5.61 14.46
N LEU A 215 -5.00 -5.00 15.00
CA LEU A 215 -5.37 -3.62 14.69
C LEU A 215 -4.32 -2.60 15.16
N ALA A 216 -3.74 -2.77 16.35
CA ALA A 216 -2.65 -1.91 16.81
C ALA A 216 -1.43 -2.00 15.88
N ILE A 217 -1.00 -3.21 15.51
CA ILE A 217 0.08 -3.42 14.53
C ILE A 217 -0.27 -2.76 13.18
N CYS A 218 -1.52 -2.88 12.74
CA CYS A 218 -2.01 -2.21 11.52
C CYS A 218 -1.96 -0.67 11.61
N GLY A 219 -2.30 -0.09 12.77
CA GLY A 219 -2.15 1.35 13.00
C GLY A 219 -0.69 1.81 12.97
N TYR A 220 0.21 1.03 13.55
CA TYR A 220 1.65 1.28 13.46
C TYR A 220 2.19 1.11 12.03
N PHE A 221 1.64 0.20 11.23
CA PHE A 221 1.93 0.14 9.80
C PHE A 221 1.60 1.47 9.10
N PHE A 222 0.41 2.04 9.31
CA PHE A 222 0.08 3.33 8.72
C PHE A 222 0.97 4.46 9.25
N MET A 223 1.37 4.42 10.51
CA MET A 223 2.37 5.35 11.06
C MET A 223 3.70 5.25 10.29
N VAL A 224 4.21 4.04 10.05
CA VAL A 224 5.43 3.82 9.25
C VAL A 224 5.25 4.31 7.81
N VAL A 225 4.08 4.12 7.19
CA VAL A 225 3.78 4.67 5.86
C VAL A 225 3.82 6.21 5.87
N LYS A 226 3.29 6.85 6.92
CA LYS A 226 3.32 8.32 7.07
C LYS A 226 4.72 8.87 7.32
N LEU A 227 5.55 8.15 8.07
CA LEU A 227 6.94 8.53 8.37
C LEU A 227 7.88 8.31 7.18
N GLY A 228 7.58 7.33 6.32
CA GLY A 228 8.33 7.10 5.09
C GLY A 228 8.21 8.26 4.10
N ARG A 229 8.98 8.18 2.99
CA ARG A 229 8.91 9.20 1.93
C ARG A 229 7.48 9.36 1.45
N GLN A 230 6.97 10.59 1.46
CA GLN A 230 5.62 10.86 0.97
C GLN A 230 5.54 10.54 -0.52
N ILE A 231 4.67 9.60 -0.84
CA ILE A 231 4.37 9.20 -2.20
C ILE A 231 3.02 9.80 -2.54
N TRP A 232 2.98 10.68 -3.53
CA TRP A 232 1.78 11.49 -3.84
C TRP A 232 0.49 10.68 -4.05
N TRP A 233 0.59 9.46 -4.58
CA TRP A 233 -0.57 8.61 -4.88
C TRP A 233 -1.14 7.88 -3.67
N ILE A 234 -0.55 8.05 -2.49
CA ILE A 234 -1.10 7.61 -1.19
C ILE A 234 -1.30 8.79 -0.24
N ASP A 235 -1.25 10.04 -0.71
CA ASP A 235 -1.45 11.21 0.13
C ASP A 235 -2.81 11.18 0.84
N GLY A 236 -2.79 11.39 2.17
CA GLY A 236 -3.96 11.34 3.02
C GLY A 236 -4.51 9.93 3.29
N ALA A 237 -3.97 8.89 2.64
CA ALA A 237 -4.39 7.51 2.87
C ALA A 237 -4.03 7.04 4.29
N PRO A 238 -2.79 7.21 4.79
CA PRO A 238 -2.44 6.78 6.14
C PRO A 238 -3.30 7.43 7.22
N GLU A 239 -3.63 8.71 7.09
CA GLU A 239 -4.46 9.44 8.05
C GLU A 239 -5.88 8.88 8.13
N ARG A 240 -6.49 8.59 6.97
CA ARG A 240 -7.85 8.04 6.90
C ARG A 240 -7.90 6.62 7.44
N GLU A 241 -6.92 5.78 7.08
CA GLU A 241 -6.87 4.41 7.55
C GLU A 241 -6.53 4.31 9.04
N PHE A 242 -5.64 5.18 9.53
CA PHE A 242 -5.37 5.28 10.97
C PHE A 242 -6.62 5.69 11.75
N ASP A 243 -7.41 6.63 11.24
CA ASP A 243 -8.70 7.02 11.83
C ASP A 243 -9.68 5.84 11.88
N LEU A 244 -9.76 5.02 10.82
CA LEU A 244 -10.57 3.80 10.81
C LEU A 244 -10.08 2.76 11.83
N VAL A 245 -8.76 2.57 11.95
CA VAL A 245 -8.17 1.69 12.95
C VAL A 245 -8.53 2.15 14.37
N MET A 246 -8.34 3.43 14.68
CA MET A 246 -8.64 3.99 16.01
C MET A 246 -10.13 3.88 16.37
N ARG A 247 -11.04 4.00 15.39
CA ARG A 247 -12.49 3.76 15.58
C ARG A 247 -12.84 2.29 15.85
N CYS A 248 -12.06 1.35 15.33
CA CYS A 248 -12.28 -0.08 15.55
C CYS A 248 -11.60 -0.60 16.83
N LEU A 249 -10.58 0.11 17.30
CA LEU A 249 -9.74 -0.31 18.41
C LEU A 249 -10.43 -0.02 19.76
N PRO A 250 -10.48 -0.99 20.70
CA PRO A 250 -11.01 -0.73 22.05
C PRO A 250 -10.23 0.39 22.75
N ARG A 251 -10.93 1.22 23.54
CA ARG A 251 -10.35 2.39 24.21
C ARG A 251 -9.14 2.07 25.09
N ASP A 252 -9.14 0.91 25.74
CA ASP A 252 -8.04 0.52 26.63
C ASP A 252 -6.72 0.40 25.86
N TRP A 253 -6.76 0.00 24.59
CA TRP A 253 -5.59 -0.11 23.71
C TRP A 253 -5.04 1.24 23.24
N TRP A 254 -5.71 2.35 23.49
CA TRP A 254 -5.27 3.66 23.00
C TRP A 254 -3.97 4.12 23.65
N LEU A 255 -3.68 3.68 24.89
CA LEU A 255 -2.41 3.98 25.54
C LEU A 255 -1.23 3.38 24.76
N LEU A 256 -1.41 2.16 24.21
CA LEU A 256 -0.42 1.53 23.35
C LEU A 256 -0.18 2.32 22.06
N MET A 257 -1.18 3.08 21.61
CA MET A 257 -1.16 3.86 20.38
C MET A 257 -0.64 5.29 20.56
N ASP A 258 -0.23 5.70 21.77
CA ASP A 258 0.16 7.08 22.09
C ASP A 258 1.21 7.66 21.11
N TRP A 259 2.23 6.87 20.76
CA TRP A 259 3.24 7.33 19.79
C TRP A 259 2.63 7.57 18.41
N ALA A 260 1.83 6.63 17.89
CA ALA A 260 1.18 6.79 16.60
C ALA A 260 0.19 7.97 16.61
N ILE A 261 -0.58 8.15 17.69
CA ILE A 261 -1.50 9.28 17.87
C ILE A 261 -0.77 10.62 17.74
N ARG A 262 0.42 10.75 18.37
CA ARG A 262 1.24 11.97 18.25
C ARG A 262 1.74 12.19 16.82
N VAL A 263 2.21 11.14 16.14
CA VAL A 263 2.68 11.24 14.74
C VAL A 263 1.55 11.66 13.79
N PHE A 264 0.32 11.22 14.05
CA PHE A 264 -0.85 11.59 13.26
C PHE A 264 -1.52 12.89 13.69
N GLU A 265 -1.13 13.47 14.82
CA GLU A 265 -1.88 14.54 15.51
C GLU A 265 -3.37 14.19 15.65
N TRP A 266 -3.66 12.90 15.86
CA TRP A 266 -5.02 12.38 15.82
C TRP A 266 -5.81 12.83 17.05
N LYS A 267 -7.07 13.22 16.83
CA LYS A 267 -8.00 13.65 17.89
C LYS A 267 -9.26 12.81 17.82
N ASP A 268 -9.73 12.36 18.98
CA ASP A 268 -11.03 11.69 19.08
C ASP A 268 -12.13 12.70 18.75
N ARG A 269 -12.76 12.54 17.57
CA ARG A 269 -13.84 13.43 17.12
C ARG A 269 -15.11 13.29 17.95
N ALA A 270 -15.24 12.24 18.77
CA ALA A 270 -16.34 12.10 19.73
C ALA A 270 -16.18 13.02 20.96
N LEU A 271 -14.98 13.57 21.20
CA LEU A 271 -14.69 14.48 22.31
C LEU A 271 -14.57 15.96 21.87
N VAL A 272 -14.76 16.26 20.59
CA VAL A 272 -14.66 17.62 20.00
C VAL A 272 -16.06 18.21 19.71
N GLN A 273 -17.11 17.67 20.35
CA GLN A 273 -18.45 18.26 20.37
C GLN A 273 -18.77 18.84 21.73
#